data_AF-A0A955BRG6-F1
#
_entry.id   AF-A0A955BRG6-F1
#
_cell.length_a   1.000
_cell.length_b   1.000
_cell.length_c   1.000
_cell.angle_alpha   90.00
_cell.angle_beta   90.00
_cell.angle_gamma   90.00
#
_symmetry.space_group_name_H-M   'P 1'
#
loop_
_entity.id
_entity.type
_entity.pdbx_description
1 polymer ?
#
loop_
_entity_poly.entity_id
_entity_poly.type
_entity_poly.pdbx_seq_one_letter_code
_entity_poly.pdbx_strand_id
1 'polypeptide(L)'
;MAGIVIRKLSFQPATWSTIASLCIAMGFAAPRAEAAITAISTRGQVYSELDGSISSTDVLNGLIATELPGDQGWHPANPATSNGSLDPNGLPAFTDGAGGFGGLTGLLNDFPGAGVPTKVIQFDLASPTNIGQINVLSGNRSNADGRIFSTFVIRYSTNGGSSFSPLGGFVRTFDGNVITDTMGYYQSDPSGVINNETGIPGVTEDMANLVEIFDDSAETLVAGVTNLQFDFYAVDNTLGENRDPFDGLNPFTGIDDGLSAAFVAPLLWEIDVFESAAAADDADFTGDGKVDGADFLRWQRNYPVNDMTAVLTDGDANGDHNVDGADLAIWQTQYGTGASAIAVATAVPEPSGVVAALIAAASLVLWLRRGRDATPFDAVACL
;
A
#
# COMPACT_ATOMS: atom_id res chain seq x y z
N MET A 1 -12.41 -12.78 -83.50
CA MET A 1 -13.32 -13.48 -82.58
C MET A 1 -12.90 -14.94 -82.55
N ALA A 2 -12.20 -15.37 -81.49
CA ALA A 2 -11.77 -16.76 -81.34
C ALA A 2 -11.63 -17.07 -79.84
N GLY A 3 -12.22 -18.19 -79.44
CA GLY A 3 -12.38 -18.59 -78.05
C GLY A 3 -11.24 -19.42 -77.46
N ILE A 4 -11.31 -19.50 -76.13
CA ILE A 4 -10.93 -20.58 -75.18
C ILE A 4 -9.64 -21.36 -75.47
N VAL A 5 -8.68 -21.23 -74.54
CA VAL A 5 -7.75 -22.31 -74.17
C VAL A 5 -7.52 -22.29 -72.65
N ILE A 6 -7.82 -23.41 -71.99
CA ILE A 6 -7.52 -23.70 -70.59
C ILE A 6 -6.08 -24.22 -70.50
N ARG A 7 -5.26 -23.73 -69.55
CA ARG A 7 -4.03 -24.41 -69.13
C ARG A 7 -3.92 -24.45 -67.60
N LYS A 8 -3.85 -25.68 -67.08
CA LYS A 8 -3.47 -26.04 -65.70
C LYS A 8 -2.10 -25.45 -65.38
N LEU A 9 -1.99 -24.66 -64.31
CA LEU A 9 -0.69 -24.37 -63.67
C LEU A 9 -0.39 -25.46 -62.63
N SER A 10 0.71 -26.17 -62.85
CA SER A 10 1.32 -27.10 -61.90
C SER A 10 2.20 -26.34 -60.91
N PHE A 11 1.99 -26.56 -59.62
CA PHE A 11 2.86 -26.07 -58.54
C PHE A 11 4.22 -26.78 -58.54
N GLN A 12 5.29 -26.02 -58.33
CA GLN A 12 6.62 -26.52 -57.94
C GLN A 12 6.98 -25.87 -56.59
N PRO A 13 7.45 -26.63 -55.58
CA PRO A 13 7.78 -26.06 -54.28
C PRO A 13 9.15 -25.37 -54.31
N ALA A 14 9.20 -24.11 -53.89
CA ALA A 14 10.43 -23.35 -53.73
C ALA A 14 11.15 -23.74 -52.42
N THR A 15 12.44 -23.98 -52.55
CA THR A 15 13.40 -24.31 -51.49
C THR A 15 13.59 -23.15 -50.51
N TRP A 16 13.63 -23.48 -49.23
CA TRP A 16 13.79 -22.52 -48.13
C TRP A 16 15.25 -22.07 -48.04
N SER A 17 15.52 -20.77 -48.23
CA SER A 17 16.79 -20.15 -47.87
C SER A 17 16.64 -19.41 -46.54
N THR A 18 17.40 -19.85 -45.55
CA THR A 18 17.51 -19.28 -44.21
C THR A 18 18.07 -17.86 -44.26
N ILE A 19 17.24 -16.87 -43.91
CA ILE A 19 17.69 -15.55 -43.48
C ILE A 19 17.90 -15.64 -41.96
N ALA A 20 19.15 -15.58 -41.54
CA ALA A 20 19.50 -15.41 -40.13
C ALA A 20 19.17 -13.95 -39.74
N SER A 21 18.07 -13.76 -39.01
CA SER A 21 17.75 -12.48 -38.38
C SER A 21 18.71 -12.23 -37.22
N LEU A 22 19.53 -11.20 -37.37
CA LEU A 22 20.33 -10.62 -36.30
C LEU A 22 19.37 -9.94 -35.30
N CYS A 23 18.98 -10.65 -34.25
CA CYS A 23 18.24 -10.07 -33.14
C CYS A 23 19.18 -9.14 -32.35
N ILE A 24 19.12 -7.83 -32.63
CA ILE A 24 19.62 -6.81 -31.71
C ILE A 24 18.64 -6.81 -30.54
N ALA A 25 19.04 -7.41 -29.42
CA ALA A 25 18.34 -7.25 -28.16
C ALA A 25 18.50 -5.79 -27.71
N MET A 26 17.57 -4.94 -28.12
CA MET A 26 17.35 -3.68 -27.42
C MET A 26 16.76 -4.06 -26.06
N GLY A 27 17.61 -4.09 -25.04
CA GLY A 27 17.15 -4.11 -23.67
C GLY A 27 16.32 -2.87 -23.45
N PHE A 28 14.99 -3.01 -23.46
CA PHE A 28 14.13 -2.06 -22.79
C PHE A 28 14.47 -2.21 -21.32
N ALA A 29 15.33 -1.33 -20.80
CA ALA A 29 15.29 -1.01 -19.39
C ALA A 29 13.88 -0.49 -19.16
N ALA A 30 13.03 -1.31 -18.53
CA ALA A 30 11.83 -0.77 -17.90
C ALA A 30 12.31 0.38 -17.00
N PRO A 31 11.68 1.57 -17.06
CA PRO A 31 11.95 2.56 -16.04
C PRO A 31 11.73 1.85 -14.69
N ARG A 32 12.73 1.89 -13.82
CA ARG A 32 12.50 1.59 -12.40
C ARG A 32 11.33 2.49 -11.98
N ALA A 33 10.32 1.92 -11.33
CA ALA A 33 9.33 2.71 -10.60
C ALA A 33 10.12 3.71 -9.74
N GLU A 34 9.78 4.99 -9.87
CA GLU A 34 10.36 6.01 -9.01
C GLU A 34 9.95 5.68 -7.57
N ALA A 35 10.91 5.72 -6.66
CA ALA A 35 10.66 5.67 -5.22
C ALA A 35 9.65 6.75 -4.84
N ALA A 36 8.43 6.37 -4.45
CA ALA A 36 7.38 7.33 -4.19
C ALA A 36 6.48 6.89 -3.04
N ILE A 37 6.18 7.86 -2.17
CA ILE A 37 5.07 7.74 -1.23
C ILE A 37 3.81 7.45 -2.04
N THR A 38 3.13 6.36 -1.68
CA THR A 38 1.95 5.86 -2.36
C THR A 38 0.79 5.74 -1.39
N ALA A 39 -0.43 5.62 -1.93
CA ALA A 39 -1.61 5.32 -1.13
C ALA A 39 -2.52 4.29 -1.82
N ILE A 40 -2.99 3.31 -1.06
CA ILE A 40 -4.02 2.35 -1.50
C ILE A 40 -5.31 2.69 -0.77
N SER A 41 -6.44 2.60 -1.49
CA SER A 41 -7.76 2.68 -0.85
C SER A 41 -8.51 1.38 -1.06
N THR A 42 -8.99 0.82 0.04
CA THR A 42 -9.75 -0.43 0.10
C THR A 42 -11.13 -0.14 0.67
N ARG A 43 -12.19 -0.61 -0.02
CA ARG A 43 -13.57 -0.43 0.42
C ARG A 43 -14.13 -1.72 1.01
N GLY A 44 -15.02 -1.58 1.99
CA GLY A 44 -15.78 -2.68 2.57
C GLY A 44 -17.27 -2.51 2.30
N GLN A 45 -17.92 -3.55 1.80
CA GLN A 45 -19.37 -3.62 1.54
C GLN A 45 -20.19 -3.70 2.83
N VAL A 46 -19.55 -4.09 3.93
CA VAL A 46 -20.12 -4.08 5.28
C VAL A 46 -19.25 -3.22 6.18
N TYR A 47 -19.88 -2.49 7.11
CA TYR A 47 -19.16 -1.57 7.99
C TYR A 47 -18.02 -2.22 8.78
N SER A 48 -18.08 -3.53 9.04
CA SER A 48 -17.10 -4.28 9.82
C SER A 48 -16.10 -5.07 8.97
N GLU A 49 -16.18 -4.98 7.64
CA GLU A 49 -15.34 -5.80 6.75
C GLU A 49 -13.86 -5.45 6.88
N LEU A 50 -13.57 -4.18 7.21
CA LEU A 50 -12.22 -3.66 7.39
C LEU A 50 -11.77 -3.64 8.86
N ASP A 51 -12.56 -4.17 9.81
CA ASP A 51 -12.18 -4.16 11.24
C ASP A 51 -10.85 -4.89 11.50
N GLY A 52 -10.45 -5.80 10.60
CA GLY A 52 -9.17 -6.52 10.68
C GLY A 52 -7.94 -5.66 10.38
N SER A 53 -8.10 -4.45 9.84
CA SER A 53 -7.00 -3.51 9.61
C SER A 53 -6.73 -2.58 10.79
N ILE A 54 -7.64 -2.54 11.78
CA ILE A 54 -7.52 -1.70 12.97
C ILE A 54 -6.44 -2.26 13.89
N SER A 55 -5.56 -1.39 14.37
CA SER A 55 -4.53 -1.73 15.35
C SER A 55 -4.91 -1.23 16.75
N SER A 56 -4.59 -2.00 17.78
CA SER A 56 -4.67 -1.55 19.18
C SER A 56 -3.28 -1.43 19.81
N THR A 57 -2.24 -1.41 18.98
CA THR A 57 -0.82 -1.41 19.38
C THR A 57 0.03 -0.54 18.47
N ASP A 58 -0.59 0.37 17.71
CA ASP A 58 0.13 1.34 16.89
C ASP A 58 0.65 2.50 17.77
N VAL A 59 1.34 3.46 17.14
CA VAL A 59 1.99 4.59 17.81
C VAL A 59 0.97 5.56 18.41
N LEU A 60 -0.21 5.71 17.78
CA LEU A 60 -1.23 6.65 18.24
C LEU A 60 -2.18 6.04 19.27
N ASN A 61 -2.25 4.71 19.42
CA ASN A 61 -3.19 4.05 20.31
C ASN A 61 -3.26 4.70 21.72
N GLY A 62 -4.44 5.25 22.05
CA GLY A 62 -4.76 5.92 23.30
C GLY A 62 -4.34 7.40 23.40
N LEU A 63 -3.71 7.98 22.38
CA LEU A 63 -3.39 9.40 22.34
C LEU A 63 -4.61 10.22 21.96
N ILE A 64 -4.86 11.32 22.69
CA ILE A 64 -5.90 12.27 22.32
C ILE A 64 -5.27 13.43 21.56
N ALA A 65 -5.68 13.61 20.31
CA ALA A 65 -5.21 14.72 19.50
C ALA A 65 -5.58 16.07 20.12
N THR A 66 -4.83 17.12 19.76
CA THR A 66 -5.19 18.51 20.06
C THR A 66 -5.81 19.14 18.83
N GLU A 67 -6.95 19.81 18.99
CA GLU A 67 -7.55 20.63 17.93
C GLU A 67 -6.74 21.92 17.72
N LEU A 68 -6.45 22.24 16.47
CA LEU A 68 -5.63 23.37 16.07
C LEU A 68 -6.47 24.57 15.61
N PRO A 69 -5.88 25.79 15.51
CA PRO A 69 -6.55 26.93 14.91
C PRO A 69 -7.03 26.62 13.49
N GLY A 70 -8.31 26.89 13.21
CA GLY A 70 -8.94 26.59 11.93
C GLY A 70 -9.92 25.40 11.99
N ASP A 71 -9.90 24.60 13.06
CA ASP A 71 -10.88 23.55 13.32
C ASP A 71 -12.31 24.11 13.34
N GLN A 72 -13.24 23.46 12.64
CA GLN A 72 -14.64 23.88 12.56
C GLN A 72 -15.53 23.17 13.59
N GLY A 73 -14.94 22.49 14.57
CA GLY A 73 -15.65 21.75 15.60
C GLY A 73 -16.19 20.42 15.10
N TRP A 74 -17.25 19.94 15.76
CA TRP A 74 -17.94 18.71 15.45
C TRP A 74 -19.31 18.99 14.84
N HIS A 75 -19.84 18.03 14.07
CA HIS A 75 -21.24 18.12 13.64
C HIS A 75 -22.16 18.23 14.85
N PRO A 76 -23.20 19.08 14.83
CA PRO A 76 -24.12 19.24 15.97
C PRO A 76 -24.80 17.95 16.46
N ALA A 77 -24.91 16.94 15.60
CA ALA A 77 -25.43 15.62 15.99
C ALA A 77 -24.40 14.71 16.67
N ASN A 78 -23.10 14.95 16.47
CA ASN A 78 -22.05 14.19 17.14
C ASN A 78 -22.06 14.57 18.64
N PRO A 79 -22.20 13.60 19.56
CA PRO A 79 -22.17 13.84 21.02
C PRO A 79 -20.93 14.60 21.50
N ALA A 80 -19.79 14.45 20.81
CA ALA A 80 -18.53 15.13 21.09
C ALA A 80 -18.63 16.67 21.12
N THR A 81 -19.57 17.23 20.35
CA THR A 81 -19.85 18.67 20.29
C THR A 81 -20.10 19.28 21.67
N SER A 82 -20.73 18.53 22.57
CA SER A 82 -21.12 19.02 23.89
C SER A 82 -20.03 18.85 24.96
N ASN A 83 -19.00 18.05 24.70
CA ASN A 83 -18.01 17.62 25.70
C ASN A 83 -16.58 18.04 25.34
N GLY A 84 -16.41 19.14 24.59
CA GLY A 84 -15.08 19.59 24.18
C GLY A 84 -14.27 18.48 23.52
N SER A 85 -14.94 17.65 22.70
CA SER A 85 -14.31 16.61 21.87
C SER A 85 -13.86 15.32 22.57
N LEU A 86 -14.00 15.23 23.91
CA LEU A 86 -13.59 14.07 24.71
C LEU A 86 -14.65 12.97 24.86
N ASP A 87 -15.80 13.10 24.19
CA ASP A 87 -16.74 11.98 24.08
C ASP A 87 -16.07 10.83 23.32
N PRO A 88 -16.36 9.55 23.61
CA PRO A 88 -15.83 8.44 22.84
C PRO A 88 -16.06 8.59 21.33
N ASN A 89 -17.17 9.21 20.87
CA ASN A 89 -17.45 9.42 19.44
C ASN A 89 -16.64 10.59 18.82
N GLY A 90 -15.81 11.27 19.63
CA GLY A 90 -14.99 12.42 19.26
C GLY A 90 -13.54 12.04 18.98
N LEU A 91 -12.60 12.82 19.51
CA LEU A 91 -11.16 12.58 19.30
C LEU A 91 -10.66 11.22 19.82
N PRO A 92 -11.16 10.67 20.95
CA PRO A 92 -10.75 9.35 21.41
C PRO A 92 -10.99 8.24 20.38
N ALA A 93 -12.06 8.34 19.56
CA ALA A 93 -12.36 7.33 18.54
C ALA A 93 -11.20 7.11 17.57
N PHE A 94 -10.44 8.16 17.26
CA PHE A 94 -9.42 8.06 16.20
C PHE A 94 -8.24 7.17 16.56
N THR A 95 -8.14 6.72 17.81
CA THR A 95 -6.95 6.02 18.32
C THR A 95 -7.33 4.97 19.38
N ASP A 96 -8.60 4.58 19.49
CA ASP A 96 -9.03 3.67 20.56
C ASP A 96 -8.88 2.18 20.19
N GLY A 97 -8.48 1.89 18.95
CA GLY A 97 -8.33 0.54 18.43
C GLY A 97 -9.65 -0.23 18.36
N ALA A 98 -10.79 0.47 18.34
CA ALA A 98 -12.12 -0.12 18.31
C ALA A 98 -12.92 0.28 17.06
N GLY A 99 -12.43 1.24 16.28
CA GLY A 99 -13.08 1.73 15.06
C GLY A 99 -14.48 2.28 15.27
N GLY A 100 -15.36 2.10 14.27
CA GLY A 100 -16.73 2.60 14.30
C GLY A 100 -17.62 1.86 15.29
N PHE A 101 -17.70 2.29 16.55
CA PHE A 101 -18.58 1.65 17.54
C PHE A 101 -19.99 2.28 17.64
N GLY A 102 -20.18 3.52 17.17
CA GLY A 102 -21.43 4.28 17.19
C GLY A 102 -21.89 4.72 15.79
N GLY A 103 -23.17 5.05 15.63
CA GLY A 103 -23.72 5.49 14.34
C GLY A 103 -23.25 6.88 13.89
N LEU A 104 -22.61 7.64 14.78
CA LEU A 104 -22.08 8.99 14.57
C LEU A 104 -20.61 9.11 15.02
N THR A 105 -19.92 7.98 15.25
CA THR A 105 -18.51 7.96 15.63
C THR A 105 -17.68 8.73 14.62
N GLY A 106 -16.93 9.71 15.10
CA GLY A 106 -16.06 10.56 14.31
C GLY A 106 -16.75 11.35 13.20
N LEU A 107 -18.06 11.59 13.31
CA LEU A 107 -18.78 12.48 12.41
C LEU A 107 -18.28 13.92 12.56
N LEU A 108 -17.48 14.39 11.59
CA LEU A 108 -16.89 15.74 11.59
C LEU A 108 -17.93 16.79 11.18
N ASN A 109 -17.58 18.08 11.19
CA ASN A 109 -18.52 19.17 10.92
C ASN A 109 -18.92 19.32 9.43
N ASP A 110 -20.22 19.38 9.16
CA ASP A 110 -20.73 19.64 7.82
C ASP A 110 -20.55 21.13 7.44
N PHE A 111 -20.51 21.40 6.13
CA PHE A 111 -20.49 22.73 5.52
C PHE A 111 -19.32 23.66 5.94
N PRO A 112 -18.05 23.20 5.95
CA PRO A 112 -16.92 24.07 6.32
C PRO A 112 -16.68 25.21 5.31
N GLY A 113 -17.20 25.08 4.09
CA GLY A 113 -16.91 25.95 2.96
C GLY A 113 -15.86 25.34 2.03
N ALA A 114 -15.87 25.73 0.75
CA ALA A 114 -14.94 25.19 -0.24
C ALA A 114 -13.48 25.43 0.16
N GLY A 115 -12.68 24.36 0.14
CA GLY A 115 -11.27 24.34 0.48
C GLY A 115 -10.97 24.53 1.96
N VAL A 116 -11.99 24.54 2.83
CA VAL A 116 -11.81 24.70 4.28
C VAL A 116 -11.85 23.31 4.93
N PRO A 117 -10.84 22.94 5.74
CA PRO A 117 -10.90 21.71 6.52
C PRO A 117 -12.09 21.69 7.48
N THR A 118 -12.75 20.55 7.63
CA THR A 118 -13.74 20.35 8.68
C THR A 118 -13.08 20.07 10.04
N LYS A 119 -11.91 19.42 10.06
CA LYS A 119 -11.23 19.02 11.28
C LYS A 119 -9.74 19.27 11.14
N VAL A 120 -9.12 19.90 12.12
CA VAL A 120 -7.68 20.21 12.12
C VAL A 120 -7.10 19.77 13.45
N ILE A 121 -6.28 18.72 13.44
CA ILE A 121 -5.78 18.08 14.66
C ILE A 121 -4.28 17.83 14.62
N GLN A 122 -3.67 17.70 15.79
CA GLN A 122 -2.29 17.31 15.99
C GLN A 122 -2.15 16.19 17.02
N PHE A 123 -1.30 15.21 16.72
CA PHE A 123 -0.77 14.26 17.68
C PHE A 123 0.67 14.62 18.04
N ASP A 124 0.98 14.60 19.33
CA ASP A 124 2.33 14.74 19.86
C ASP A 124 2.84 13.35 20.24
N LEU A 125 3.88 12.88 19.57
CA LEU A 125 4.41 11.54 19.80
C LEU A 125 5.24 11.51 21.08
N ALA A 126 5.21 10.39 21.79
CA ALA A 126 5.91 10.24 23.08
C ALA A 126 7.44 10.35 22.96
N SER A 127 7.97 10.00 21.79
CA SER A 127 9.37 10.12 21.40
C SER A 127 9.46 10.34 19.88
N PRO A 128 10.60 10.83 19.35
CA PRO A 128 10.86 10.77 17.92
C PRO A 128 10.69 9.34 17.39
N THR A 129 9.88 9.17 16.35
CA THR A 129 9.50 7.86 15.81
C THR A 129 9.72 7.83 14.30
N ASN A 130 10.31 6.74 13.81
CA ASN A 130 10.36 6.44 12.37
C ASN A 130 9.03 5.82 11.97
N ILE A 131 8.27 6.48 11.12
CA ILE A 131 6.96 6.01 10.64
C ILE A 131 7.19 5.18 9.38
N GLY A 132 6.57 4.00 9.30
CA GLY A 132 6.58 3.14 8.11
C GLY A 132 5.27 3.18 7.32
N GLN A 133 4.14 3.27 8.02
CA GLN A 133 2.82 3.30 7.38
C GLN A 133 1.83 4.13 8.22
N ILE A 134 0.91 4.81 7.54
CA ILE A 134 -0.23 5.49 8.17
C ILE A 134 -1.51 4.96 7.54
N ASN A 135 -2.46 4.54 8.36
CA ASN A 135 -3.78 4.12 7.94
C ASN A 135 -4.84 5.09 8.43
N VAL A 136 -5.80 5.43 7.57
CA VAL A 136 -6.99 6.21 7.94
C VAL A 136 -8.22 5.39 7.57
N LEU A 137 -8.99 4.98 8.57
CA LEU A 137 -10.25 4.27 8.40
C LEU A 137 -11.41 5.23 8.55
N SER A 138 -12.29 5.25 7.57
CA SER A 138 -13.56 5.96 7.59
C SER A 138 -14.71 5.01 7.27
N GLY A 139 -15.91 5.36 7.70
CA GLY A 139 -17.07 4.52 7.39
C GLY A 139 -18.38 5.04 7.95
N ASN A 140 -19.47 4.45 7.50
CA ASN A 140 -20.81 4.82 7.93
C ASN A 140 -21.63 3.57 8.24
N ARG A 141 -21.89 3.35 9.53
CA ARG A 141 -22.66 2.18 9.99
C ARG A 141 -24.16 2.32 9.72
N SER A 142 -24.62 3.56 9.56
CA SER A 142 -26.04 3.88 9.49
C SER A 142 -26.59 3.73 8.07
N ASN A 143 -25.75 3.98 7.07
CA ASN A 143 -26.05 3.78 5.65
C ASN A 143 -24.75 3.75 4.85
N ALA A 144 -24.81 3.26 3.61
CA ALA A 144 -23.67 3.19 2.71
C ALA A 144 -23.44 4.51 1.92
N ASP A 145 -23.72 5.69 2.48
CA ASP A 145 -23.58 6.94 1.71
C ASP A 145 -22.11 7.36 1.47
N GLY A 146 -21.90 8.46 0.73
CA GLY A 146 -20.55 8.94 0.39
C GLY A 146 -19.71 9.42 1.59
N ARG A 147 -20.24 9.42 2.82
CA ARG A 147 -19.47 9.80 4.02
C ARG A 147 -18.40 8.78 4.43
N ILE A 148 -18.32 7.64 3.73
CA ILE A 148 -17.22 6.70 3.89
C ILE A 148 -15.93 7.21 3.25
N PHE A 149 -16.00 8.11 2.27
CA PHE A 149 -14.79 8.62 1.62
C PHE A 149 -14.01 9.50 2.59
N SER A 150 -12.74 9.71 2.29
CA SER A 150 -11.90 10.60 3.08
C SER A 150 -10.95 11.40 2.19
N THR A 151 -10.79 12.66 2.56
CA THR A 151 -9.86 13.60 1.94
C THR A 151 -9.15 14.34 3.04
N PHE A 152 -7.82 14.33 3.02
CA PHE A 152 -7.04 14.93 4.10
C PHE A 152 -5.64 15.36 3.67
N VAL A 153 -5.07 16.27 4.45
CA VAL A 153 -3.66 16.66 4.34
C VAL A 153 -2.91 16.19 5.57
N ILE A 154 -1.76 15.55 5.37
CA ILE A 154 -0.86 15.16 6.45
C ILE A 154 0.38 16.05 6.45
N ARG A 155 0.75 16.54 7.64
CA ARG A 155 2.04 17.20 7.88
C ARG A 155 2.73 16.57 9.06
N TYR A 156 4.05 16.64 9.08
CA TYR A 156 4.85 16.10 10.17
C TYR A 156 5.87 17.14 10.64
N SER A 157 6.30 16.99 11.89
CA SER A 157 7.43 17.72 12.46
C SER A 157 8.47 16.72 12.97
N THR A 158 9.75 17.07 12.87
CA THR A 158 10.88 16.33 13.47
C THR A 158 11.60 17.15 14.54
N ASN A 159 11.05 18.32 14.90
CA ASN A 159 11.70 19.29 15.79
C ASN A 159 10.76 19.80 16.89
N GLY A 160 9.92 18.92 17.41
CA GLY A 160 9.01 19.20 18.52
C GLY A 160 7.94 20.23 18.17
N GLY A 161 7.47 20.24 16.92
CA GLY A 161 6.39 21.12 16.46
C GLY A 161 6.83 22.54 16.11
N SER A 162 8.14 22.81 16.04
CA SER A 162 8.65 24.15 15.68
C SER A 162 8.41 24.48 14.21
N SER A 163 8.43 23.48 13.33
CA SER A 163 8.08 23.58 11.92
C SER A 163 7.44 22.30 11.42
N PHE A 164 6.62 22.42 10.37
CA PHE A 164 5.91 21.30 9.75
C PHE A 164 6.20 21.21 8.26
N SER A 165 6.40 19.99 7.78
CA SER A 165 6.58 19.64 6.38
C SER A 165 5.39 18.81 5.89
N PRO A 166 4.95 18.97 4.63
CA PRO A 166 3.95 18.07 4.05
C PRO A 166 4.51 16.65 3.96
N LEU A 167 3.69 15.65 4.30
CA LEU A 167 4.07 14.24 4.18
C LEU A 167 3.69 13.74 2.78
N GLY A 168 4.59 13.92 1.81
CA GLY A 168 4.44 13.37 0.45
C GLY A 168 3.19 13.86 -0.27
N GLY A 169 2.29 12.93 -0.58
CA GLY A 169 1.01 13.19 -1.22
C GLY A 169 0.73 12.20 -2.35
N PHE A 170 -0.52 11.77 -2.50
CA PHE A 170 -0.90 10.83 -3.54
C PHE A 170 -2.36 11.00 -3.93
N VAL A 171 -2.60 11.25 -5.22
CA VAL A 171 -3.96 11.34 -5.79
C VAL A 171 -4.05 10.53 -7.08
N ARG A 172 -5.09 9.70 -7.17
CA ARG A 172 -5.54 9.09 -8.44
C ARG A 172 -6.64 9.94 -9.05
N THR A 173 -6.52 10.27 -10.33
CA THR A 173 -7.60 10.91 -11.11
C THR A 173 -8.57 9.87 -11.65
N PHE A 174 -9.78 10.28 -12.02
CA PHE A 174 -10.79 9.37 -12.58
C PHE A 174 -10.29 8.62 -13.84
N ASP A 175 -9.47 9.28 -14.67
CA ASP A 175 -8.87 8.69 -15.88
C ASP A 175 -7.67 7.76 -15.61
N GLY A 176 -7.35 7.50 -14.32
CA GLY A 176 -6.27 6.60 -13.91
C GLY A 176 -4.86 7.23 -13.85
N ASN A 177 -4.72 8.55 -14.04
CA ASN A 177 -3.45 9.23 -13.79
C ASN A 177 -3.15 9.29 -12.29
N VAL A 178 -1.86 9.27 -11.94
CA VAL A 178 -1.37 9.37 -10.57
C VAL A 178 -0.56 10.66 -10.41
N ILE A 179 -0.79 11.37 -9.32
CA ILE A 179 -0.07 12.60 -8.95
C ILE A 179 0.53 12.38 -7.56
N THR A 180 1.85 12.46 -7.45
CA THR A 180 2.63 12.09 -6.25
C THR A 180 3.28 13.26 -5.52
N ASP A 181 3.22 14.48 -6.09
CA ASP A 181 3.69 15.71 -5.43
C ASP A 181 2.49 16.61 -5.10
N THR A 182 1.66 16.16 -4.16
CA THR A 182 0.43 16.85 -3.78
C THR A 182 0.53 17.53 -2.41
N MET A 183 1.76 17.82 -1.95
CA MET A 183 2.02 18.56 -0.71
C MET A 183 1.26 18.02 0.52
N GLY A 184 1.26 16.71 0.68
CA GLY A 184 0.66 15.97 1.78
C GLY A 184 -0.83 15.70 1.61
N TYR A 185 -1.43 16.06 0.46
CA TYR A 185 -2.83 15.83 0.16
C TYR A 185 -3.09 14.41 -0.32
N TYR A 186 -4.05 13.75 0.32
CA TYR A 186 -4.53 12.41 0.02
C TYR A 186 -6.04 12.44 -0.18
N GLN A 187 -6.51 11.60 -1.08
CA GLN A 187 -7.92 11.38 -1.33
C GLN A 187 -8.13 9.87 -1.51
N SER A 188 -9.11 9.30 -0.80
CA SER A 188 -9.34 7.86 -0.81
C SER A 188 -9.60 7.34 -2.23
N ASP A 189 -10.48 8.04 -2.95
CA ASP A 189 -10.92 7.68 -4.29
C ASP A 189 -10.91 8.91 -5.20
N PRO A 190 -10.71 8.75 -6.52
CA PRO A 190 -10.84 9.87 -7.44
C PRO A 190 -12.19 10.60 -7.33
N SER A 191 -12.19 11.92 -7.55
CA SER A 191 -13.44 12.66 -7.76
C SER A 191 -14.29 12.03 -8.89
N GLY A 192 -15.61 12.01 -8.70
CA GLY A 192 -16.58 11.41 -9.62
C GLY A 192 -16.83 9.90 -9.40
N VAL A 193 -16.06 9.26 -8.52
CA VAL A 193 -16.31 7.86 -8.14
C VAL A 193 -17.57 7.76 -7.29
N ILE A 194 -18.45 6.80 -7.61
CA ILE A 194 -19.65 6.53 -6.84
C ILE A 194 -19.38 5.41 -5.82
N ASN A 195 -19.95 5.57 -4.63
CA ASN A 195 -20.00 4.58 -3.56
C ASN A 195 -20.99 3.43 -3.87
N ASN A 196 -20.82 2.78 -5.03
CA ASN A 196 -21.33 1.44 -5.29
C ASN A 196 -20.55 0.80 -6.45
N GLU A 197 -20.46 -0.52 -6.42
CA GLU A 197 -19.77 -1.28 -7.46
C GLU A 197 -20.56 -1.36 -8.77
N THR A 198 -21.87 -1.06 -8.73
CA THR A 198 -22.74 -1.06 -9.91
C THR A 198 -22.53 0.14 -10.85
N GLY A 199 -21.86 1.20 -10.39
CA GLY A 199 -21.74 2.49 -11.05
C GLY A 199 -23.06 3.26 -11.18
N ILE A 200 -24.13 2.87 -10.49
CA ILE A 200 -25.46 3.48 -10.61
C ILE A 200 -25.65 4.54 -9.52
N PRO A 201 -25.76 5.84 -9.84
CA PRO A 201 -25.95 6.90 -8.84
C PRO A 201 -27.15 6.62 -7.90
N GLY A 202 -26.93 6.72 -6.59
CA GLY A 202 -27.97 6.54 -5.57
C GLY A 202 -28.29 5.10 -5.14
N VAL A 203 -27.62 4.10 -5.71
CA VAL A 203 -27.45 2.79 -5.05
C VAL A 203 -26.19 2.92 -4.19
N THR A 204 -26.23 2.50 -2.94
CA THR A 204 -25.09 2.68 -2.04
C THR A 204 -24.77 1.37 -1.37
N GLU A 205 -23.52 0.91 -1.51
CA GLU A 205 -23.13 -0.44 -1.10
C GLU A 205 -21.95 -0.45 -0.13
N ASP A 206 -20.91 0.37 -0.35
CA ASP A 206 -19.75 0.35 0.56
C ASP A 206 -20.03 1.17 1.82
N MET A 207 -19.67 0.61 2.97
CA MET A 207 -19.92 1.16 4.29
C MET A 207 -18.63 1.54 5.03
N ALA A 208 -17.46 1.20 4.48
CA ALA A 208 -16.16 1.54 5.05
C ALA A 208 -15.12 1.78 3.94
N ASN A 209 -14.13 2.60 4.22
CA ASN A 209 -12.98 2.88 3.36
C ASN A 209 -11.72 2.98 4.23
N LEU A 210 -10.68 2.25 3.85
CA LEU A 210 -9.36 2.32 4.44
C LEU A 210 -8.40 2.94 3.44
N VAL A 211 -7.72 4.02 3.84
CA VAL A 211 -6.59 4.58 3.09
C VAL A 211 -5.29 4.17 3.79
N GLU A 212 -4.44 3.43 3.09
CA GLU A 212 -3.11 2.98 3.55
C GLU A 212 -2.03 3.78 2.83
N ILE A 213 -1.18 4.48 3.59
CA ILE A 213 -0.12 5.36 3.07
C ILE A 213 1.23 4.79 3.49
N PHE A 214 2.09 4.51 2.52
CA PHE A 214 3.40 3.91 2.73
C PHE A 214 4.37 4.33 1.62
N ASP A 215 5.66 4.07 1.80
CA ASP A 215 6.66 4.19 0.75
C ASP A 215 6.80 2.82 0.06
N ASP A 216 6.56 2.74 -1.25
CA ASP A 216 6.64 1.47 -1.99
C ASP A 216 8.09 1.04 -2.32
N SER A 217 9.05 1.86 -1.91
CA SER A 217 10.48 1.69 -2.16
C SER A 217 11.34 1.64 -0.88
N ALA A 218 10.76 1.96 0.28
CA ALA A 218 11.42 2.00 1.56
C ALA A 218 10.49 1.51 2.70
N GLU A 219 11.06 0.92 3.75
CA GLU A 219 10.29 0.54 4.94
C GLU A 219 9.91 1.78 5.78
N THR A 220 10.76 2.81 5.78
CA THR A 220 10.53 4.07 6.47
C THR A 220 9.88 5.08 5.52
N LEU A 221 8.66 5.47 5.83
CA LEU A 221 7.95 6.57 5.19
C LEU A 221 8.55 7.94 5.57
N VAL A 222 8.83 8.13 6.86
CA VAL A 222 9.48 9.35 7.37
C VAL A 222 10.15 9.10 8.71
N ALA A 223 11.40 9.56 8.86
CA ALA A 223 12.20 9.34 10.06
C ALA A 223 12.04 10.47 11.10
N GLY A 224 12.21 10.13 12.39
CA GLY A 224 12.36 11.07 13.49
C GLY A 224 11.15 11.98 13.74
N VAL A 225 9.93 11.51 13.44
CA VAL A 225 8.71 12.30 13.61
C VAL A 225 8.41 12.50 15.08
N THR A 226 8.16 13.75 15.47
CA THR A 226 7.75 14.14 16.82
C THR A 226 6.29 14.56 16.89
N ASN A 227 5.72 15.03 15.77
CA ASN A 227 4.33 15.48 15.70
C ASN A 227 3.73 15.15 14.34
N LEU A 228 2.46 14.78 14.33
CA LEU A 228 1.65 14.60 13.11
C LEU A 228 0.47 15.55 13.15
N GLN A 229 0.19 16.23 12.03
CA GLN A 229 -0.99 17.06 11.83
C GLN A 229 -1.84 16.50 10.71
N PHE A 230 -3.15 16.54 10.91
CA PHE A 230 -4.14 16.15 9.93
C PHE A 230 -5.15 17.29 9.73
N ASP A 231 -5.32 17.69 8.48
CA ASP A 231 -6.45 18.52 8.06
C ASP A 231 -7.42 17.61 7.30
N PHE A 232 -8.56 17.28 7.89
CA PHE A 232 -9.60 16.53 7.20
C PHE A 232 -10.57 17.48 6.53
N TYR A 233 -10.96 17.15 5.30
CA TYR A 233 -11.85 17.96 4.48
C TYR A 233 -13.23 17.33 4.39
N ALA A 234 -14.18 18.15 3.93
CA ALA A 234 -15.49 17.65 3.54
C ALA A 234 -15.37 16.65 2.39
N VAL A 235 -16.32 15.73 2.36
CA VAL A 235 -16.67 14.82 1.27
C VAL A 235 -18.08 15.17 0.76
N ASP A 236 -18.59 14.40 -0.19
CA ASP A 236 -19.95 14.56 -0.69
C ASP A 236 -20.73 13.25 -0.51
N ASN A 237 -22.03 13.35 -0.21
CA ASN A 237 -22.94 12.21 -0.16
C ASN A 237 -24.12 12.34 -1.12
N THR A 238 -24.12 13.40 -1.94
CA THR A 238 -25.02 13.61 -3.07
C THR A 238 -24.80 12.48 -4.07
N LEU A 239 -25.81 11.64 -4.23
CA LEU A 239 -25.76 10.45 -5.11
C LEU A 239 -24.67 9.42 -4.73
N GLY A 240 -24.03 9.56 -3.57
CA GLY A 240 -22.89 8.74 -3.15
C GLY A 240 -21.59 9.02 -3.93
N GLU A 241 -21.45 10.18 -4.56
CA GLU A 241 -20.28 10.55 -5.37
C GLU A 241 -19.16 11.16 -4.52
N ASN A 242 -17.92 10.72 -4.69
CA ASN A 242 -16.76 11.40 -4.11
C ASN A 242 -16.47 12.69 -4.87
N ARG A 243 -16.16 13.75 -4.14
CA ARG A 243 -15.77 15.04 -4.70
C ARG A 243 -14.62 15.60 -3.89
N ASP A 244 -13.74 16.32 -4.55
CA ASP A 244 -12.72 17.05 -3.83
C ASP A 244 -13.34 18.29 -3.14
N PRO A 245 -12.63 18.91 -2.18
CA PRO A 245 -13.19 19.99 -1.38
C PRO A 245 -13.14 21.35 -2.08
N PHE A 246 -12.66 21.43 -3.32
CA PHE A 246 -12.44 22.68 -4.04
C PHE A 246 -13.50 22.89 -5.12
N ASP A 247 -13.82 24.15 -5.39
CA ASP A 247 -14.65 24.53 -6.53
C ASP A 247 -13.71 25.07 -7.61
N GLY A 248 -13.60 24.33 -8.72
CA GLY A 248 -12.62 24.57 -9.77
C GLY A 248 -11.26 23.93 -9.49
N LEU A 249 -10.18 24.68 -9.73
CA LEU A 249 -8.82 24.13 -9.63
C LEU A 249 -8.46 23.73 -8.20
N ASN A 250 -8.18 22.44 -7.99
CA ASN A 250 -7.62 21.94 -6.75
C ASN A 250 -6.16 22.40 -6.60
N PRO A 251 -5.82 23.14 -5.52
CA PRO A 251 -4.49 23.73 -5.35
C PRO A 251 -3.39 22.71 -5.10
N PHE A 252 -3.73 21.47 -4.72
CA PHE A 252 -2.75 20.40 -4.47
C PHE A 252 -2.44 19.59 -5.72
N THR A 253 -3.40 19.44 -6.64
CA THR A 253 -3.25 18.61 -7.84
C THR A 253 -3.09 19.45 -9.11
N GLY A 254 -3.52 20.71 -9.10
CA GLY A 254 -3.61 21.55 -10.29
C GLY A 254 -4.65 21.06 -11.30
N ILE A 255 -5.63 20.27 -10.86
CA ILE A 255 -6.71 19.73 -11.71
C ILE A 255 -8.05 20.30 -11.25
N ASP A 256 -8.89 20.64 -12.22
CA ASP A 256 -10.31 20.94 -12.03
C ASP A 256 -11.09 19.70 -12.47
N ASP A 257 -11.82 19.07 -11.54
CA ASP A 257 -12.61 17.87 -11.81
C ASP A 257 -13.97 18.18 -12.45
N GLY A 258 -14.34 19.46 -12.57
CA GLY A 258 -15.60 19.92 -13.12
C GLY A 258 -16.81 19.67 -12.22
N LEU A 259 -16.59 19.22 -10.98
CA LEU A 259 -17.62 19.03 -9.96
C LEU A 259 -17.65 20.22 -9.01
N SER A 260 -18.74 20.33 -8.24
CA SER A 260 -18.82 21.31 -7.16
C SER A 260 -18.04 20.80 -5.95
N ALA A 261 -17.46 21.72 -5.16
CA ALA A 261 -16.84 21.40 -3.88
C ALA A 261 -17.72 20.53 -2.97
N ALA A 262 -17.08 19.54 -2.35
CA ALA A 262 -17.65 18.77 -1.26
C ALA A 262 -18.08 19.66 -0.07
N PHE A 263 -19.16 19.27 0.61
CA PHE A 263 -19.76 20.09 1.67
C PHE A 263 -20.32 19.31 2.87
N VAL A 264 -20.23 17.99 2.89
CA VAL A 264 -20.61 17.17 4.06
C VAL A 264 -19.38 16.52 4.68
N ALA A 265 -19.39 16.23 5.96
CA ALA A 265 -18.26 15.62 6.63
C ALA A 265 -18.22 14.10 6.47
N PRO A 266 -17.02 13.51 6.42
CA PRO A 266 -16.84 12.08 6.58
C PRO A 266 -17.10 11.66 8.04
N LEU A 267 -17.16 10.35 8.25
CA LEU A 267 -17.08 9.72 9.57
C LEU A 267 -15.73 9.00 9.67
N LEU A 268 -14.82 9.56 10.46
CA LEU A 268 -13.50 8.95 10.70
C LEU A 268 -13.57 8.01 11.89
N TRP A 269 -13.04 6.80 11.75
CA TRP A 269 -13.14 5.78 12.79
C TRP A 269 -11.82 5.43 13.43
N GLU A 270 -10.71 5.47 12.69
CA GLU A 270 -9.40 5.13 13.24
C GLU A 270 -8.31 5.82 12.41
N ILE A 271 -7.21 6.19 13.08
CA ILE A 271 -5.96 6.60 12.49
C ILE A 271 -4.87 5.77 13.14
N ASP A 272 -4.34 4.78 12.41
CA ASP A 272 -3.22 3.97 12.89
C ASP A 272 -1.91 4.48 12.30
N VAL A 273 -0.89 4.59 13.13
CA VAL A 273 0.48 4.91 12.68
C VAL A 273 1.42 3.79 13.11
N PHE A 274 1.99 3.12 12.13
CA PHE A 274 2.94 2.03 12.37
C PHE A 274 4.36 2.56 12.31
N GLU A 275 5.16 2.18 13.31
CA GLU A 275 6.60 2.38 13.23
C GLU A 275 7.14 1.64 12.00
N SER A 276 8.17 2.19 11.37
CA SER A 276 8.98 1.40 10.46
C SER A 276 9.47 0.18 11.22
N ALA A 277 9.50 -0.98 10.57
CA ALA A 277 10.32 -2.06 11.08
C ALA A 277 11.73 -1.47 11.31
N ALA A 278 12.29 -1.68 12.50
CA ALA A 278 13.70 -1.39 12.70
C ALA A 278 14.44 -2.15 11.60
N ALA A 279 15.26 -1.44 10.80
CA ALA A 279 16.13 -2.11 9.86
C ALA A 279 16.82 -3.23 10.63
N ALA A 280 16.77 -4.45 10.11
CA ALA A 280 17.42 -5.56 10.80
C ALA A 280 18.86 -5.13 11.08
N ASP A 281 19.28 -5.26 12.34
CA ASP A 281 20.62 -4.89 12.78
C ASP A 281 21.63 -5.31 11.71
N ASP A 282 22.44 -4.37 11.22
CA ASP A 282 23.39 -4.63 10.14
C ASP A 282 24.73 -3.95 10.47
N ALA A 283 25.77 -4.75 10.63
CA ALA A 283 27.12 -4.27 10.91
C ALA A 283 28.06 -4.30 9.69
N ASP A 284 27.55 -4.55 8.48
CA ASP A 284 28.31 -4.46 7.22
C ASP A 284 28.37 -3.01 6.72
N PHE A 285 29.09 -2.16 7.46
CA PHE A 285 29.20 -0.73 7.16
C PHE A 285 30.00 -0.45 5.87
N THR A 286 30.70 -1.45 5.33
CA THR A 286 31.40 -1.34 4.05
C THR A 286 30.59 -1.84 2.86
N GLY A 287 29.50 -2.57 3.10
CA GLY A 287 28.62 -3.15 2.09
C GLY A 287 29.27 -4.28 1.30
N ASP A 288 30.25 -4.99 1.89
CA ASP A 288 31.05 -6.01 1.22
C ASP A 288 30.56 -7.45 1.46
N GLY A 289 29.48 -7.59 2.23
CA GLY A 289 28.83 -8.84 2.63
C GLY A 289 29.50 -9.54 3.81
N LYS A 290 30.43 -8.88 4.51
CA LYS A 290 31.10 -9.39 5.72
C LYS A 290 31.03 -8.36 6.82
N VAL A 291 30.91 -8.86 8.05
CA VAL A 291 31.11 -8.04 9.24
C VAL A 291 32.49 -8.36 9.82
N ASP A 292 33.47 -7.50 9.55
CA ASP A 292 34.86 -7.71 9.97
C ASP A 292 35.54 -6.43 10.50
N GLY A 293 36.88 -6.46 10.60
CA GLY A 293 37.66 -5.33 11.12
C GLY A 293 37.59 -4.08 10.24
N ALA A 294 37.24 -4.19 8.95
CA ALA A 294 37.02 -3.06 8.08
C ALA A 294 35.79 -2.25 8.51
N ASP A 295 34.71 -2.93 8.89
CA ASP A 295 33.49 -2.30 9.42
C ASP A 295 33.76 -1.67 10.78
N PHE A 296 34.47 -2.37 11.67
CA PHE A 296 34.88 -1.77 12.95
C PHE A 296 35.67 -0.47 12.77
N LEU A 297 36.58 -0.42 11.79
CA LEU A 297 37.31 0.80 11.47
C LEU A 297 36.41 1.89 10.87
N ARG A 298 35.33 1.53 10.19
CA ARG A 298 34.31 2.47 9.71
C ARG A 298 33.58 3.11 10.89
N TRP A 299 32.98 2.30 11.76
CA TRP A 299 32.32 2.75 12.99
C TRP A 299 33.24 3.63 13.84
N GLN A 300 34.48 3.16 14.10
CA GLN A 300 35.43 3.89 14.94
C GLN A 300 35.81 5.28 14.39
N ARG A 301 35.80 5.47 13.06
CA ARG A 301 36.14 6.75 12.43
C ARG A 301 35.04 7.79 12.55
N ASN A 302 33.79 7.34 12.60
CA ASN A 302 32.63 8.22 12.64
C ASN A 302 32.08 8.39 14.06
N TYR A 303 32.42 7.48 14.99
CA TYR A 303 32.02 7.60 16.39
C TYR A 303 32.62 8.88 17.05
N PRO A 304 31.81 9.68 17.78
CA PRO A 304 30.36 9.58 17.90
C PRO A 304 29.62 10.46 16.86
N VAL A 305 28.47 9.98 16.39
CA VAL A 305 27.44 10.79 15.74
C VAL A 305 26.20 10.76 16.64
N ASN A 306 25.67 11.91 17.04
CA ASN A 306 24.54 12.02 17.98
C ASN A 306 23.48 13.05 17.53
N ASP A 307 23.52 13.46 16.26
CA ASP A 307 22.63 14.47 15.69
C ASP A 307 21.52 13.86 14.82
N MET A 308 21.29 12.54 14.92
CA MET A 308 20.33 11.78 14.10
C MET A 308 20.56 11.96 12.58
N THR A 309 21.82 12.00 12.15
CA THR A 309 22.16 12.09 10.72
C THR A 309 22.93 10.89 10.17
N ALA A 310 23.31 9.92 11.02
CA ALA A 310 24.08 8.78 10.58
C ALA A 310 23.26 7.87 9.65
N VAL A 311 23.97 7.22 8.73
CA VAL A 311 23.44 6.10 7.95
C VAL A 311 24.28 4.84 8.22
N LEU A 312 23.84 3.68 7.74
CA LEU A 312 24.57 2.41 7.89
C LEU A 312 26.07 2.54 7.58
N THR A 313 26.42 3.23 6.48
CA THR A 313 27.83 3.38 6.10
C THR A 313 28.63 4.31 7.01
N ASP A 314 27.98 5.03 7.91
CA ASP A 314 28.65 5.78 8.98
C ASP A 314 28.91 4.91 10.21
N GLY A 315 28.31 3.74 10.31
CA GLY A 315 28.42 2.84 11.47
C GLY A 315 27.16 2.76 12.31
N ASP A 316 26.02 3.21 11.79
CA ASP A 316 24.69 3.09 12.42
C ASP A 316 24.15 1.69 12.14
N ALA A 317 24.33 0.77 13.10
CA ALA A 317 24.01 -0.63 12.94
C ALA A 317 22.57 -0.96 13.30
N ASN A 318 21.96 -0.19 14.20
CA ASN A 318 20.56 -0.36 14.62
C ASN A 318 19.58 0.53 13.83
N GLY A 319 20.08 1.39 12.95
CA GLY A 319 19.27 2.30 12.14
C GLY A 319 18.67 3.45 12.95
N ASP A 320 19.24 3.81 14.10
CA ASP A 320 18.74 4.89 14.96
C ASP A 320 19.30 6.28 14.61
N HIS A 321 20.08 6.35 13.52
CA HIS A 321 20.74 7.54 13.00
C HIS A 321 21.83 8.14 13.91
N ASN A 322 22.29 7.39 14.91
CA ASN A 322 23.48 7.71 15.69
C ASN A 322 24.59 6.69 15.40
N VAL A 323 25.80 7.02 15.83
CA VAL A 323 26.93 6.09 15.84
C VAL A 323 27.45 6.06 17.26
N ASP A 324 27.00 5.07 18.02
CA ASP A 324 27.25 4.97 19.44
C ASP A 324 27.64 3.55 19.93
N GLY A 325 27.52 3.30 21.24
CA GLY A 325 27.86 2.02 21.84
C GLY A 325 26.89 0.88 21.51
N ALA A 326 25.64 1.19 21.15
CA ALA A 326 24.65 0.21 20.71
C ALA A 326 25.08 -0.42 19.37
N ASP A 327 25.55 0.40 18.44
CA ASP A 327 26.06 -0.08 17.15
C ASP A 327 27.29 -0.97 17.30
N LEU A 328 28.19 -0.59 18.21
CA LEU A 328 29.34 -1.42 18.52
C LEU A 328 28.94 -2.78 19.10
N ALA A 329 27.89 -2.83 19.93
CA ALA A 329 27.39 -4.09 20.48
C ALA A 329 26.79 -4.99 19.39
N ILE A 330 26.14 -4.39 18.38
CA ILE A 330 25.65 -5.11 17.20
C ILE A 330 26.84 -5.65 16.38
N TRP A 331 27.82 -4.81 16.05
CA TRP A 331 29.03 -5.26 15.36
C TRP A 331 29.72 -6.41 16.11
N GLN A 332 29.82 -6.34 17.44
CA GLN A 332 30.39 -7.43 18.25
C GLN A 332 29.60 -8.73 18.14
N THR A 333 28.27 -8.63 18.04
CA THR A 333 27.37 -9.78 17.92
C THR A 333 27.45 -10.40 16.52
N GLN A 334 27.60 -9.57 15.49
CA GLN A 334 27.63 -9.99 14.10
C GLN A 334 29.05 -10.24 13.56
N TYR A 335 30.10 -9.92 14.31
CA TYR A 335 31.48 -10.09 13.87
C TYR A 335 31.77 -11.53 13.43
N GLY A 336 32.30 -11.67 12.21
CA GLY A 336 32.59 -12.97 11.61
C GLY A 336 31.35 -13.68 11.02
N THR A 337 30.17 -13.05 11.08
CA THR A 337 29.05 -13.43 10.21
C THR A 337 29.34 -12.88 8.81
N GLY A 338 29.50 -13.80 7.86
CA GLY A 338 29.74 -13.49 6.46
C GLY A 338 28.99 -14.49 5.60
N ALA A 339 28.09 -13.98 4.77
CA ALA A 339 27.17 -14.73 3.91
C ALA A 339 26.45 -15.92 4.58
N SER A 340 25.60 -15.65 5.57
CA SER A 340 24.37 -16.44 5.67
C SER A 340 23.47 -16.00 4.52
N ALA A 341 23.60 -16.66 3.37
CA ALA A 341 22.51 -16.67 2.42
C ALA A 341 21.25 -17.02 3.22
N ILE A 342 20.28 -16.09 3.24
CA ILE A 342 18.91 -16.39 3.63
C ILE A 342 18.56 -17.66 2.86
N ALA A 343 18.50 -18.79 3.58
CA ALA A 343 17.90 -19.99 3.04
C ALA A 343 16.42 -19.64 2.94
N VAL A 344 16.02 -19.01 1.82
CA VAL A 344 14.63 -18.97 1.43
C VAL A 344 14.28 -20.43 1.22
N ALA A 345 13.66 -21.03 2.24
CA ALA A 345 12.94 -22.27 2.09
C ALA A 345 11.70 -21.95 1.22
N THR A 346 11.92 -21.65 -0.07
CA THR A 346 10.85 -21.82 -1.04
C THR A 346 10.56 -23.30 -0.99
N ALA A 347 9.45 -23.68 -0.37
CA ALA A 347 8.88 -25.00 -0.54
C ALA A 347 8.73 -25.20 -2.04
N VAL A 348 9.67 -25.93 -2.64
CA VAL A 348 9.57 -26.34 -4.03
C VAL A 348 8.32 -27.22 -4.09
N PRO A 349 7.26 -26.84 -4.80
CA PRO A 349 6.16 -27.77 -5.03
C PRO A 349 6.76 -28.92 -5.83
N GLU A 350 6.85 -30.12 -5.26
CA GLU A 350 7.40 -31.26 -5.99
C GLU A 350 6.58 -31.45 -7.28
N PRO A 351 7.19 -31.31 -8.47
CA PRO A 351 6.45 -31.54 -9.69
C PRO A 351 6.29 -33.05 -9.87
N SER A 352 5.04 -33.49 -10.10
CA SER A 352 4.70 -34.65 -10.92
C SER A 352 4.98 -36.08 -10.40
N GLY A 353 5.21 -36.30 -9.11
CA GLY A 353 5.24 -37.67 -8.55
C GLY A 353 3.93 -38.45 -8.79
N VAL A 354 2.78 -37.77 -8.66
CA VAL A 354 1.46 -38.36 -8.88
C VAL A 354 1.22 -38.70 -10.36
N VAL A 355 1.71 -37.88 -11.28
CA VAL A 355 1.54 -38.12 -12.73
C VAL A 355 2.40 -39.31 -13.17
N ALA A 356 3.65 -39.41 -12.68
CA ALA A 356 4.49 -40.57 -12.95
C ALA A 356 3.89 -41.88 -12.39
N ALA A 357 3.32 -41.84 -11.19
CA ALA A 357 2.63 -42.99 -10.59
C ALA A 357 1.37 -43.40 -11.38
N LEU A 358 0.59 -42.43 -11.87
CA LEU A 358 -0.60 -42.71 -12.70
C LEU A 358 -0.24 -43.28 -14.08
N ILE A 359 0.83 -42.80 -14.72
CA ILE A 359 1.32 -43.34 -16.00
C ILE A 359 1.86 -44.76 -15.82
N ALA A 360 2.60 -45.04 -14.74
CA ALA A 360 3.09 -46.37 -14.43
C ALA A 360 1.95 -47.36 -14.17
N ALA A 361 0.93 -46.95 -13.42
CA ALA A 361 -0.27 -47.76 -13.15
C ALA A 361 -1.06 -48.05 -14.43
N ALA A 362 -1.26 -47.06 -15.30
CA ALA A 362 -1.94 -47.23 -16.58
C ALA A 362 -1.18 -48.19 -17.53
N SER A 363 0.15 -48.11 -17.55
CA SER A 363 1.01 -48.98 -18.35
C SER A 363 0.94 -50.44 -17.90
N LEU A 364 0.90 -50.68 -16.59
CA LEU A 364 0.77 -52.02 -16.00
C LEU A 364 -0.59 -52.65 -16.33
N VAL A 365 -1.68 -51.89 -16.27
CA VAL A 365 -3.02 -52.36 -16.64
C VAL A 365 -3.08 -52.77 -18.11
N LEU A 366 -2.47 -51.99 -19.02
CA LEU A 366 -2.43 -52.33 -20.44
C LEU A 366 -1.57 -53.58 -20.73
N TRP A 367 -0.47 -53.77 -20.00
CA TRP A 367 0.36 -54.97 -20.11
C TRP A 367 -0.39 -56.23 -19.64
N LEU A 368 -1.09 -56.16 -18.50
CA LEU A 368 -1.88 -57.28 -17.98
C LEU A 368 -3.07 -57.65 -18.88
N ARG A 369 -3.65 -56.69 -19.62
CA ARG A 369 -4.73 -56.96 -20.58
C ARG A 369 -4.25 -57.66 -21.85
N ARG A 370 -3.01 -57.41 -22.29
CA ARG A 370 -2.43 -58.06 -23.48
C ARG A 370 -2.07 -59.54 -23.27
N GLY A 371 -1.93 -60.00 -22.03
CA GLY A 371 -1.59 -61.39 -21.70
C GLY A 371 -2.77 -62.38 -21.71
N ARG A 372 -4.01 -61.93 -21.93
CA ARG A 372 -5.22 -62.79 -21.85
C ARG A 372 -5.83 -63.21 -23.18
N ASP A 373 -5.34 -62.69 -24.31
CA ASP A 373 -5.95 -62.94 -25.63
C ASP A 373 -5.10 -63.82 -26.59
N ALA A 374 -4.08 -64.52 -26.08
CA ALA A 374 -3.35 -65.50 -26.88
C ALA A 374 -4.04 -66.87 -26.80
N THR A 375 -5.06 -67.10 -27.64
CA THR A 375 -5.52 -68.46 -27.94
C THR A 375 -4.54 -69.14 -28.91
N PRO A 376 -4.14 -70.40 -28.67
CA PRO A 376 -3.16 -71.08 -29.50
C PRO A 376 -3.79 -71.53 -30.84
N PHE A 377 -3.15 -71.13 -31.94
CA PHE A 377 -3.38 -71.70 -33.27
C PHE A 377 -2.65 -73.05 -33.35
N ASP A 378 -3.38 -74.15 -33.23
CA ASP A 378 -2.89 -75.46 -33.66
C ASP A 378 -2.91 -75.52 -35.20
N ALA A 379 -1.73 -75.77 -35.77
CA ALA A 379 -1.55 -76.21 -37.14
C ALA A 379 -1.23 -77.71 -37.14
N VAL A 380 -1.29 -78.31 -38.34
CA VAL A 380 -0.95 -79.70 -38.76
C VAL A 380 -2.21 -80.57 -38.95
N ALA A 381 -2.39 -81.33 -40.03
CA ALA A 381 -1.87 -81.39 -41.40
C ALA A 381 -2.74 -82.42 -42.15
N CYS A 382 -2.72 -82.36 -43.47
CA CYS A 382 -3.18 -83.43 -44.36
C CYS A 382 -2.58 -84.80 -44.00
N LEU A 383 -3.45 -85.81 -43.89
CA LEU A 383 -3.53 -86.95 -44.81
C LEU A 383 -4.86 -87.67 -44.64
#